data_AF-A0A671R7Q2-F1
#
_entry.id   AF-A0A671R7Q2-F1
#
_cell.length_a   1.000
_cell.length_b   1.000
_cell.length_c   1.000
_cell.angle_alpha   90.00
_cell.angle_beta   90.00
_cell.angle_gamma   90.00
#
_symmetry.space_group_name_H-M   'P 1'
#
loop_
_entity.id
_entity.type
_entity.pdbx_description
1 polymer ?
#
loop_
_entity_poly.entity_id
_entity_poly.type
_entity_poly.pdbx_seq_one_letter_code
_entity_poly.pdbx_strand_id
1 'polypeptide(L)'
;MSSPLEPRKWVVAQKKEAIEAVMEMFERGAEVLASAVGELCPLFEASAPVLRLVLDNVESKEITYVKDQFLVVRSKLDVLSCQIEDINCEIKKGRLDSQFFTVEENICNQFRKYIDILEAKPEYKEVRKRLLQHFPKTGGEKNLYMLYDAARNRRDLEDFCVRLKELLCLGIIALLGYCFLTQGEESEQEKIQEWSTKIQEIETKMKETIEKCVDSFPEQAELDIKRLVKEKEDENLQEMAKELLDFLMKKYDWVSWSIRAISNLGKISNLRAGQNFQCVAGQNYFEVSQGNDTNLVVSFSSNPQAVPNESVKQTMEGPARKGDAKAVVELLEKQLAGFLVHAISRHKDSFALSSFPEE
;
A
#
# COMPACT_ATOMS: atom_id res chain seq x y z
N MET A 1 -20.18 -27.57 -52.86
CA MET A 1 -19.12 -28.12 -51.99
C MET A 1 -18.47 -26.95 -51.26
N SER A 2 -19.01 -26.57 -50.09
CA SER A 2 -18.34 -25.61 -49.20
C SER A 2 -17.29 -26.35 -48.38
N SER A 3 -16.10 -25.77 -48.32
CA SER A 3 -14.91 -26.32 -47.69
C SER A 3 -15.06 -26.46 -46.16
N PRO A 4 -14.54 -27.53 -45.51
CA PRO A 4 -14.55 -27.71 -44.04
C PRO A 4 -13.66 -26.73 -43.25
N LEU A 5 -13.08 -25.71 -43.89
CA LEU A 5 -12.02 -24.87 -43.32
C LEU A 5 -12.51 -23.67 -42.51
N GLU A 6 -13.76 -23.22 -42.68
CA GLU A 6 -14.29 -22.05 -41.94
C GLU A 6 -14.53 -22.29 -40.44
N PRO A 7 -15.14 -23.42 -40.01
CA PRO A 7 -15.38 -23.67 -38.58
C PRO A 7 -14.09 -23.76 -37.76
N ARG A 8 -13.01 -24.29 -38.35
CA ARG A 8 -11.71 -24.41 -37.69
C ARG A 8 -11.01 -23.06 -37.50
N LYS A 9 -11.13 -22.14 -38.46
CA LYS A 9 -10.54 -20.79 -38.35
C LYS A 9 -11.22 -19.95 -37.27
N TRP A 10 -12.54 -20.05 -37.15
CA TRP A 10 -13.30 -19.34 -36.12
C TRP A 10 -12.97 -19.83 -34.70
N VAL A 11 -12.88 -21.15 -34.50
CA VAL A 11 -12.45 -21.73 -33.20
C VAL A 11 -11.02 -21.30 -32.83
N VAL A 12 -10.10 -21.22 -33.79
CA VAL A 12 -8.73 -20.76 -33.56
C VAL A 12 -8.70 -19.26 -33.23
N ALA A 13 -9.52 -18.44 -33.88
CA ALA A 13 -9.63 -17.01 -33.59
C ALA A 13 -10.23 -16.74 -32.20
N GLN A 14 -11.31 -17.44 -31.82
CA GLN A 14 -11.88 -17.36 -30.47
C GLN A 14 -10.87 -17.76 -29.40
N LYS A 15 -10.09 -18.83 -29.64
CA LYS A 15 -9.03 -19.25 -28.73
C LYS A 15 -7.94 -18.20 -28.62
N LYS A 16 -7.57 -17.54 -29.72
CA LYS A 16 -6.58 -16.46 -29.71
C LYS A 16 -7.06 -15.25 -28.90
N GLU A 17 -8.29 -14.80 -29.12
CA GLU A 17 -8.87 -13.66 -28.38
C GLU A 17 -8.99 -13.96 -26.88
N ALA A 18 -9.45 -15.17 -26.51
CA ALA A 18 -9.50 -15.59 -25.11
C ALA A 18 -8.11 -15.63 -24.47
N ILE A 19 -7.08 -16.02 -25.22
CA ILE A 19 -5.69 -16.04 -24.77
C ILE A 19 -5.13 -14.62 -24.60
N GLU A 20 -5.38 -13.72 -25.54
CA GLU A 20 -4.96 -12.31 -25.44
C GLU A 20 -5.63 -11.62 -24.25
N ALA A 21 -6.93 -11.84 -24.03
CA ALA A 21 -7.66 -11.31 -22.89
C ALA A 21 -7.09 -11.84 -21.55
N VAL A 22 -6.82 -13.15 -21.46
CA VAL A 22 -6.20 -13.76 -20.28
C VAL A 22 -4.80 -13.20 -20.01
N MET A 23 -4.02 -12.93 -21.04
CA MET A 23 -2.67 -12.35 -20.92
C MET A 23 -2.70 -10.90 -20.42
N GLU A 24 -3.60 -10.07 -20.94
CA GLU A 24 -3.79 -8.69 -20.47
C GLU A 24 -4.23 -8.67 -18.99
N MET A 25 -5.11 -9.58 -18.60
CA MET A 25 -5.57 -9.73 -17.22
C MET A 25 -4.45 -10.18 -16.28
N PHE A 26 -3.51 -11.03 -16.74
CA PHE A 26 -2.33 -11.41 -15.98
C PHE A 26 -1.29 -10.30 -15.86
N GLU A 27 -1.07 -9.53 -16.92
CA GLU A 27 -0.16 -8.38 -16.89
C GLU A 27 -0.65 -7.34 -15.87
N ARG A 28 -1.94 -6.98 -15.94
CA ARG A 28 -2.59 -6.11 -14.95
C ARG A 28 -2.58 -6.70 -13.53
N GLY A 29 -2.86 -7.99 -13.39
CA GLY A 29 -2.92 -8.65 -12.08
C GLY A 29 -1.57 -8.81 -11.38
N ALA A 30 -0.48 -8.93 -12.13
CA ALA A 30 0.86 -9.13 -11.57
C ALA A 30 1.51 -7.85 -11.00
N GLU A 31 1.26 -6.67 -11.58
CA GLU A 31 1.69 -5.38 -10.99
C GLU A 31 0.88 -5.00 -9.74
N VAL A 32 -0.37 -5.46 -9.67
CA VAL A 32 -1.32 -5.12 -8.61
C VAL A 32 -0.96 -5.70 -7.24
N LEU A 33 -0.40 -6.91 -7.18
CA LEU A 33 -0.20 -7.65 -5.93
C LEU A 33 0.82 -6.98 -4.99
N ALA A 34 1.73 -6.18 -5.54
CA ALA A 34 2.69 -5.39 -4.77
C ALA A 34 2.09 -4.09 -4.21
N SER A 35 0.86 -3.73 -4.60
CA SER A 35 0.17 -2.52 -4.17
C SER A 35 -1.00 -2.84 -3.25
N ALA A 36 -1.10 -2.08 -2.15
CA ALA A 36 -2.28 -2.12 -1.29
C ALA A 36 -3.58 -1.79 -2.07
N VAL A 37 -3.49 -0.98 -3.13
CA VAL A 37 -4.65 -0.40 -3.85
C VAL A 37 -4.89 -1.02 -5.24
N GLY A 38 -4.10 -1.99 -5.68
CA GLY A 38 -4.32 -2.61 -7.00
C GLY A 38 -5.54 -3.55 -7.06
N GLU A 39 -6.15 -3.71 -8.24
CA GLU A 39 -7.34 -4.55 -8.51
C GLU A 39 -7.02 -6.05 -8.68
N LEU A 40 -7.49 -6.91 -7.77
CA LEU A 40 -7.26 -8.36 -7.80
C LEU A 40 -8.15 -9.10 -8.81
N CYS A 41 -9.29 -8.53 -9.18
CA CYS A 41 -10.29 -9.18 -10.05
C CYS A 41 -9.71 -9.79 -11.34
N PRO A 42 -8.86 -9.09 -12.11
CA PRO A 42 -8.30 -9.64 -13.35
C PRO A 42 -7.56 -10.97 -13.15
N LEU A 43 -6.91 -11.15 -12.00
CA LEU A 43 -6.05 -12.32 -11.77
C LEU A 43 -6.85 -13.62 -11.58
N PHE A 44 -7.88 -13.62 -10.74
CA PHE A 44 -8.67 -14.82 -10.52
C PHE A 44 -9.69 -15.04 -11.64
N GLU A 45 -10.21 -13.98 -12.27
CA GLU A 45 -11.10 -14.09 -13.43
C GLU A 45 -10.41 -14.77 -14.61
N ALA A 46 -9.12 -14.50 -14.81
CA ALA A 46 -8.31 -15.15 -15.83
C ALA A 46 -8.01 -16.63 -15.52
N SER A 47 -8.04 -17.05 -14.25
CA SER A 47 -7.71 -18.44 -13.86
C SER A 47 -8.75 -19.48 -14.34
N ALA A 48 -10.02 -19.07 -14.44
CA ALA A 48 -11.11 -19.91 -14.91
C ALA A 48 -10.94 -20.37 -16.38
N PRO A 49 -10.81 -19.46 -17.37
CA PRO A 49 -10.58 -19.86 -18.76
C PRO A 49 -9.27 -20.64 -18.94
N VAL A 50 -8.22 -20.35 -18.16
CA VAL A 50 -6.98 -21.15 -18.16
C VAL A 50 -7.27 -22.61 -17.79
N LEU A 51 -8.00 -22.83 -16.70
CA LEU A 51 -8.33 -24.19 -16.27
C LEU A 51 -9.16 -24.93 -17.33
N ARG A 52 -10.15 -24.27 -17.93
CA ARG A 52 -10.99 -24.85 -19.00
C ARG A 52 -10.13 -25.31 -20.18
N LEU A 53 -9.25 -24.43 -20.68
CA LEU A 53 -8.35 -24.72 -21.79
C LEU A 53 -7.43 -25.91 -21.51
N VAL A 54 -6.92 -26.03 -20.28
CA VAL A 54 -6.06 -27.14 -19.87
C VAL A 54 -6.86 -28.45 -19.74
N LEU A 55 -8.09 -28.41 -19.23
CA LEU A 55 -8.92 -29.61 -19.01
C LEU A 55 -9.55 -30.17 -20.27
N ASP A 56 -9.82 -29.32 -21.27
CA ASP A 56 -10.34 -29.68 -22.59
C ASP A 56 -9.32 -30.43 -23.46
N ASN A 57 -8.10 -30.61 -22.95
CA ASN A 57 -7.11 -31.56 -23.48
C ASN A 57 -6.67 -31.28 -24.92
N VAL A 58 -6.76 -30.02 -25.33
CA VAL A 58 -6.31 -29.56 -26.63
C VAL A 58 -4.81 -29.30 -26.53
N GLU A 59 -3.99 -30.26 -26.96
CA GLU A 59 -2.55 -30.04 -27.08
C GLU A 59 -2.27 -28.99 -28.16
N SER A 60 -2.08 -27.75 -27.74
CA SER A 60 -1.68 -26.64 -28.61
C SER A 60 -0.55 -25.84 -27.96
N LYS A 61 0.31 -25.26 -28.79
CA LYS A 61 1.44 -24.44 -28.31
C LYS A 61 0.94 -23.21 -27.54
N GLU A 62 -0.20 -22.68 -27.96
CA GLU A 62 -0.86 -21.52 -27.38
C GLU A 62 -1.41 -21.82 -25.98
N ILE A 63 -2.04 -23.00 -25.77
CA ILE A 63 -2.54 -23.42 -24.45
C ILE A 63 -1.37 -23.71 -23.49
N THR A 64 -0.30 -24.30 -24.00
CA THR A 64 0.93 -24.51 -23.22
C THR A 64 1.53 -23.17 -22.76
N TYR A 65 1.61 -22.20 -23.67
CA TYR A 65 2.07 -20.86 -23.36
C TYR A 65 1.23 -20.17 -22.27
N VAL A 66 -0.10 -20.22 -22.39
CA VAL A 66 -1.02 -19.62 -21.40
C VAL A 66 -0.87 -20.26 -20.02
N LYS A 67 -0.75 -21.59 -19.98
CA LYS A 67 -0.46 -22.32 -18.74
C LYS A 67 0.87 -21.86 -18.14
N ASP A 68 1.93 -21.78 -18.94
CA ASP A 68 3.25 -21.35 -18.46
C ASP A 68 3.21 -19.91 -17.92
N GLN A 69 2.48 -19.02 -18.56
CA GLN A 69 2.30 -17.64 -18.08
C GLN A 69 1.55 -17.57 -16.75
N PHE A 70 0.49 -18.37 -16.58
CA PHE A 70 -0.18 -18.49 -15.28
C PHE A 70 0.78 -19.00 -14.18
N LEU A 71 1.63 -19.98 -14.50
CA LEU A 71 2.63 -20.50 -13.55
C LEU A 71 3.72 -19.47 -13.22
N VAL A 72 4.08 -18.59 -14.16
CA VAL A 72 4.97 -17.45 -13.91
C VAL A 72 4.32 -16.45 -12.94
N VAL A 73 3.05 -16.09 -13.16
CA VAL A 73 2.32 -15.19 -12.24
C VAL A 73 2.21 -15.80 -10.85
N ARG A 74 1.93 -17.11 -10.75
CA ARG A 74 2.01 -17.87 -9.49
C ARG A 74 3.39 -17.76 -8.83
N SER A 75 4.47 -17.93 -9.58
CA SER A 75 5.82 -17.82 -8.99
C SER A 75 6.11 -16.43 -8.43
N LYS A 76 5.55 -15.38 -9.06
CA LYS A 76 5.64 -14.02 -8.53
C LYS A 76 4.78 -13.83 -7.27
N LEU A 77 3.59 -14.44 -7.23
CA LEU A 77 2.77 -14.53 -6.01
C LEU A 77 3.60 -15.14 -4.86
N ASP A 78 4.22 -16.31 -5.07
CA ASP A 78 5.02 -17.00 -4.04
C ASP A 78 6.23 -16.17 -3.55
N VAL A 79 6.90 -15.44 -4.45
CA VAL A 79 8.05 -14.57 -4.10
C VAL A 79 7.60 -13.37 -3.26
N LEU A 80 6.46 -12.75 -3.61
CA LEU A 80 5.88 -11.67 -2.81
C LEU A 80 5.48 -12.19 -1.43
N SER A 81 4.91 -13.40 -1.32
CA SER A 81 4.59 -14.03 -0.03
C SER A 81 5.82 -14.22 0.86
N CYS A 82 6.95 -14.67 0.29
CA CYS A 82 8.20 -14.84 1.04
C CYS A 82 8.76 -13.51 1.54
N GLN A 83 8.70 -12.46 0.72
CA GLN A 83 9.11 -11.10 1.12
C GLN A 83 8.18 -10.49 2.18
N ILE A 84 6.89 -10.84 2.14
CA ILE A 84 5.90 -10.43 3.12
C ILE A 84 6.08 -11.20 4.45
N GLU A 85 6.50 -12.47 4.44
CA GLU A 85 6.83 -13.22 5.66
C GLU A 85 7.98 -12.58 6.45
N ASP A 86 8.96 -12.00 5.75
CA ASP A 86 10.06 -11.26 6.36
C ASP A 86 9.56 -9.93 7.00
N ILE A 87 8.62 -9.22 6.35
CA ILE A 87 8.03 -7.97 6.87
C ILE A 87 7.04 -8.23 8.01
N ASN A 88 6.21 -9.28 7.91
CA ASN A 88 5.21 -9.66 8.92
C ASN A 88 5.82 -10.35 10.16
N CYS A 89 7.07 -10.80 10.11
CA CYS A 89 7.74 -11.32 11.31
C CYS A 89 7.90 -10.26 12.42
N GLU A 90 7.87 -8.96 12.10
CA GLU A 90 7.83 -7.88 13.10
C GLU A 90 6.41 -7.61 13.65
N ILE A 91 5.35 -7.89 12.86
CA ILE A 91 3.93 -7.69 13.24
C ILE A 91 3.37 -8.90 14.01
N LYS A 92 4.06 -10.05 13.99
CA LYS A 92 3.78 -11.26 14.78
C LYS A 92 3.92 -11.01 16.29
N LYS A 93 2.91 -10.39 16.91
CA LYS A 93 2.58 -10.59 18.33
C LYS A 93 1.17 -10.10 18.69
N GLY A 94 0.20 -10.99 18.50
CA GLY A 94 -0.80 -11.22 19.56
C GLY A 94 -2.26 -10.97 19.23
N ARG A 95 -2.88 -11.86 18.44
CA ARG A 95 -4.23 -12.46 18.66
C ARG A 95 -4.81 -13.14 17.41
N LEU A 96 -4.41 -12.70 16.20
CA LEU A 96 -4.95 -13.19 14.93
C LEU A 96 -4.38 -14.58 14.51
N ASP A 97 -3.16 -14.91 14.93
CA ASP A 97 -2.42 -16.08 14.44
C ASP A 97 -3.18 -17.42 14.56
N SER A 98 -3.91 -17.72 15.64
CA SER A 98 -4.46 -19.08 15.78
C SER A 98 -5.64 -19.38 14.85
N GLN A 99 -6.49 -18.41 14.53
CA GLN A 99 -7.67 -18.64 13.70
C GLN A 99 -7.35 -18.51 12.22
N PHE A 100 -6.53 -17.53 11.84
CA PHE A 100 -6.14 -17.33 10.44
C PHE A 100 -5.12 -18.35 9.95
N PHE A 101 -4.23 -18.85 10.82
CA PHE A 101 -3.26 -19.87 10.42
C PHE A 101 -3.91 -21.13 9.84
N THR A 102 -5.01 -21.60 10.44
CA THR A 102 -5.74 -22.77 9.92
C THR A 102 -6.40 -22.46 8.57
N VAL A 103 -6.95 -21.26 8.42
CA VAL A 103 -7.60 -20.80 7.18
C VAL A 103 -6.59 -20.68 6.05
N GLU A 104 -5.44 -20.08 6.35
CA GLU A 104 -4.29 -19.91 5.47
C GLU A 104 -3.74 -21.25 5.00
N GLU A 105 -3.44 -22.17 5.92
CA GLU A 105 -2.94 -23.51 5.57
C GLU A 105 -3.92 -24.25 4.65
N ASN A 106 -5.22 -24.17 4.96
CA ASN A 106 -6.26 -24.78 4.15
C ASN A 106 -6.32 -24.20 2.73
N ILE A 107 -6.28 -22.87 2.59
CA ILE A 107 -6.32 -22.18 1.29
C ILE A 107 -5.08 -22.53 0.47
N CYS A 108 -3.88 -22.44 1.06
CA CYS A 108 -2.65 -22.79 0.37
C CYS A 108 -2.66 -24.26 -0.10
N ASN A 109 -3.21 -25.17 0.69
CA ASN A 109 -3.34 -26.58 0.32
C ASN A 109 -4.39 -26.81 -0.79
N GLN A 110 -5.51 -26.08 -0.77
CA GLN A 110 -6.53 -26.13 -1.83
C GLN A 110 -5.95 -25.62 -3.16
N PHE A 111 -5.26 -24.49 -3.12
CA PHE A 111 -4.60 -23.91 -4.28
C PHE A 111 -3.49 -24.82 -4.83
N ARG A 112 -2.66 -25.43 -3.97
CA ARG A 112 -1.66 -26.43 -4.40
C ARG A 112 -2.29 -27.57 -5.19
N LYS A 113 -3.46 -28.06 -4.76
CA LYS A 113 -4.18 -29.13 -5.48
C LYS A 113 -4.77 -28.66 -6.81
N TYR A 114 -5.16 -27.39 -6.91
CA TYR A 114 -5.53 -26.77 -8.18
C TYR A 114 -4.33 -26.72 -9.14
N ILE A 115 -3.15 -26.31 -8.65
CA ILE A 115 -1.91 -26.32 -9.43
C ILE A 115 -1.53 -27.72 -9.89
N ASP A 116 -1.62 -28.73 -9.02
CA ASP A 116 -1.37 -30.12 -9.39
C ASP A 116 -2.21 -30.55 -10.60
N ILE A 117 -3.45 -30.06 -10.70
CA ILE A 117 -4.34 -30.36 -11.85
C ILE A 117 -3.82 -29.71 -13.12
N LEU A 118 -3.41 -28.45 -13.05
CA LEU A 118 -2.85 -27.75 -14.21
C LEU A 118 -1.55 -28.40 -14.70
N GLU A 119 -0.71 -28.86 -13.77
CA GLU A 119 0.59 -29.47 -14.07
C GLU A 119 0.48 -30.95 -14.49
N ALA A 120 -0.59 -31.65 -14.08
CA ALA A 120 -0.80 -33.05 -14.40
C ALA A 120 -0.94 -33.31 -15.90
N LYS A 121 -0.39 -34.44 -16.36
CA LYS A 121 -0.69 -34.93 -17.70
C LYS A 121 -2.18 -35.30 -17.82
N PRO A 122 -2.77 -35.16 -19.02
CA PRO A 122 -4.14 -35.55 -19.35
C PRO A 122 -4.63 -36.90 -18.79
N GLU A 123 -3.71 -37.85 -18.74
CA GLU A 123 -3.95 -39.25 -18.39
C GLU A 123 -4.21 -39.43 -16.88
N TYR A 124 -3.80 -38.49 -16.04
CA TYR A 124 -3.91 -38.59 -14.59
C TYR A 124 -5.21 -38.03 -14.03
N LYS A 125 -6.34 -38.66 -14.42
CA LYS A 125 -7.68 -38.30 -13.90
C LYS A 125 -7.78 -38.36 -12.37
N GLU A 126 -6.95 -39.16 -11.70
CA GLU A 126 -6.90 -39.24 -10.23
C GLU A 126 -6.46 -37.93 -9.55
N VAL A 127 -5.67 -37.09 -10.24
CA VAL A 127 -5.26 -35.78 -9.70
C VAL A 127 -6.49 -34.87 -9.54
N ARG A 128 -7.43 -34.92 -10.49
CA ARG A 128 -8.70 -34.17 -10.42
C ARG A 128 -9.52 -34.57 -9.19
N LYS A 129 -9.55 -35.87 -8.85
CA LYS A 129 -10.28 -36.36 -7.67
C LYS A 129 -9.71 -35.86 -6.34
N ARG A 130 -8.40 -35.55 -6.27
CA ARG A 130 -7.76 -35.05 -5.05
C ARG A 130 -8.29 -33.67 -4.64
N LEU A 131 -8.41 -32.72 -5.57
CA LEU A 131 -9.01 -31.43 -5.28
C LEU A 131 -10.46 -31.60 -4.83
N LEU A 132 -11.24 -32.37 -5.58
CA LEU A 132 -12.66 -32.63 -5.29
C LEU A 132 -12.91 -33.21 -3.89
N GLN A 133 -12.06 -34.15 -3.45
CA GLN A 133 -12.21 -34.78 -2.13
C GLN A 133 -11.74 -33.89 -0.98
N HIS A 134 -10.70 -33.07 -1.21
CA HIS A 134 -10.09 -32.30 -0.15
C HIS A 134 -10.71 -30.93 0.03
N PHE A 135 -11.14 -30.26 -1.04
CA PHE A 135 -11.70 -28.91 -0.98
C PHE A 135 -12.78 -28.75 0.11
N PRO A 136 -13.85 -29.58 0.15
CA PRO A 136 -14.86 -29.48 1.21
C PRO A 136 -14.34 -29.90 2.60
N LYS A 137 -13.37 -30.83 2.67
CA LYS A 137 -12.81 -31.31 3.95
C LYS A 137 -11.92 -30.27 4.63
N THR A 138 -11.28 -29.40 3.86
CA THR A 138 -10.42 -28.33 4.36
C THR A 138 -11.17 -26.99 4.48
N GLY A 139 -12.49 -27.03 4.67
CA GLY A 139 -13.32 -25.84 4.88
C GLY A 139 -13.92 -25.22 3.61
N GLY A 140 -13.39 -25.55 2.42
CA GLY A 140 -13.93 -25.07 1.14
C GLY A 140 -14.11 -23.56 1.09
N GLU A 141 -15.26 -23.13 0.60
CA GLU A 141 -15.63 -21.71 0.49
C GLU A 141 -15.77 -21.01 1.85
N LYS A 142 -15.99 -21.75 2.96
CA LYS A 142 -16.09 -21.15 4.30
C LYS A 142 -14.83 -20.36 4.67
N ASN A 143 -13.66 -20.81 4.23
CA ASN A 143 -12.39 -20.12 4.45
C ASN A 143 -12.38 -18.72 3.84
N LEU A 144 -12.93 -18.59 2.63
CA LEU A 144 -13.02 -17.32 1.93
C LEU A 144 -13.97 -16.36 2.64
N TYR A 145 -15.12 -16.82 3.12
CA TYR A 145 -16.04 -15.97 3.89
C TYR A 145 -15.42 -15.50 5.21
N MET A 146 -14.62 -16.35 5.89
CA MET A 146 -13.90 -15.92 7.09
C MET A 146 -12.88 -14.81 6.80
N LEU A 147 -12.15 -14.89 5.66
CA LEU A 147 -11.26 -13.81 5.22
C LEU A 147 -12.03 -12.56 4.81
N TYR A 148 -13.16 -12.70 4.11
CA TYR A 148 -14.01 -11.58 3.72
C TYR A 148 -14.55 -10.82 4.94
N ASP A 149 -15.03 -11.54 5.96
CA ASP A 149 -15.50 -10.92 7.20
C ASP A 149 -14.37 -10.22 7.97
N ALA A 150 -13.16 -10.81 7.98
CA ALA A 150 -11.97 -10.19 8.55
C ALA A 150 -11.59 -8.89 7.82
N ALA A 151 -11.65 -8.89 6.50
CA ALA A 151 -11.35 -7.71 5.68
C ALA A 151 -12.32 -6.55 5.95
N ARG A 152 -13.54 -6.87 6.40
CA ARG A 152 -14.53 -5.87 6.82
C ARG A 152 -14.26 -5.32 8.23
N ASN A 153 -13.31 -5.86 8.98
CA ASN A 153 -12.85 -5.27 10.24
C ASN A 153 -11.62 -4.39 9.97
N ARG A 154 -11.68 -3.12 10.39
CA ARG A 154 -10.60 -2.14 10.14
C ARG A 154 -9.26 -2.58 10.73
N ARG A 155 -9.23 -3.15 11.93
CA ARG A 155 -7.98 -3.55 12.60
C ARG A 155 -7.28 -4.68 11.84
N ASP A 156 -8.05 -5.71 11.50
CA ASP A 156 -7.53 -6.87 10.78
C ASP A 156 -7.07 -6.48 9.37
N LEU A 157 -7.73 -5.48 8.76
CA LEU A 157 -7.33 -4.90 7.49
C LEU A 157 -5.99 -4.15 7.58
N GLU A 158 -5.81 -3.30 8.59
CA GLU A 158 -4.57 -2.54 8.79
C GLU A 158 -3.37 -3.47 9.07
N ASP A 159 -3.56 -4.52 9.86
CA ASP A 159 -2.48 -5.41 10.30
C ASP A 159 -2.08 -6.49 9.27
N PHE A 160 -2.99 -6.85 8.33
CA PHE A 160 -2.83 -8.03 7.48
C PHE A 160 -3.29 -7.85 6.01
N CYS A 161 -3.55 -6.61 5.56
CA CYS A 161 -4.17 -6.35 4.23
C CYS A 161 -3.53 -7.10 3.05
N VAL A 162 -2.20 -7.06 2.92
CA VAL A 162 -1.51 -7.65 1.76
C VAL A 162 -1.67 -9.18 1.75
N ARG A 163 -1.47 -9.82 2.91
CA ARG A 163 -1.62 -11.28 3.04
C ARG A 163 -3.10 -11.70 2.89
N LEU A 164 -4.03 -10.88 3.36
CA LEU A 164 -5.47 -11.11 3.18
C LEU A 164 -5.86 -11.10 1.69
N LYS A 165 -5.39 -10.11 0.92
CA LYS A 165 -5.59 -10.01 -0.54
C LYS A 165 -5.10 -11.26 -1.26
N GLU A 166 -3.90 -11.71 -0.90
CA GLU A 166 -3.30 -12.89 -1.48
C GLU A 166 -4.13 -14.17 -1.19
N LEU A 167 -4.45 -14.42 0.08
CA LEU A 167 -5.22 -15.61 0.46
C LEU A 167 -6.60 -15.65 -0.18
N LEU A 168 -7.26 -14.50 -0.31
CA LEU A 168 -8.51 -14.39 -1.06
C LEU A 168 -8.31 -14.79 -2.52
N CYS A 169 -7.27 -14.29 -3.20
CA CYS A 169 -6.98 -14.65 -4.58
C CYS A 169 -6.75 -16.16 -4.75
N LEU A 170 -5.87 -16.75 -3.94
CA LEU A 170 -5.56 -18.19 -3.99
C LEU A 170 -6.81 -19.06 -3.74
N GLY A 171 -7.60 -18.68 -2.74
CA GLY A 171 -8.80 -19.43 -2.39
C GLY A 171 -9.90 -19.30 -3.45
N ILE A 172 -10.07 -18.12 -4.07
CA ILE A 172 -11.04 -17.91 -5.15
C ILE A 172 -10.64 -18.76 -6.36
N ILE A 173 -9.36 -18.75 -6.78
CA ILE A 173 -8.89 -19.59 -7.89
C ILE A 173 -9.18 -21.08 -7.62
N ALA A 174 -8.91 -21.56 -6.40
CA ALA A 174 -9.22 -22.93 -6.02
C ALA A 174 -10.72 -23.23 -6.01
N LEU A 175 -11.56 -22.28 -5.58
CA LEU A 175 -13.02 -22.37 -5.61
C LEU A 175 -13.54 -22.45 -7.05
N LEU A 176 -13.08 -21.58 -7.94
CA LEU A 176 -13.48 -21.57 -9.35
C LEU A 176 -13.18 -22.92 -10.00
N GLY A 177 -11.98 -23.46 -9.76
CA GLY A 177 -11.63 -24.78 -10.24
C GLY A 177 -12.49 -25.90 -9.66
N TYR A 178 -12.87 -25.82 -8.38
CA TYR A 178 -13.79 -26.77 -7.76
C TYR A 178 -15.20 -26.68 -8.36
N CYS A 179 -15.76 -25.48 -8.52
CA CYS A 179 -17.08 -25.25 -9.11
C CYS A 179 -17.13 -25.76 -10.55
N PHE A 180 -16.12 -25.42 -11.38
CA PHE A 180 -16.04 -25.92 -12.74
C PHE A 180 -16.03 -27.45 -12.79
N LEU A 181 -15.21 -28.10 -11.96
CA LEU A 181 -15.08 -29.56 -11.95
C LEU A 181 -16.30 -30.30 -11.40
N THR A 182 -17.16 -29.64 -10.62
CA THR A 182 -18.33 -30.26 -9.99
C THR A 182 -19.65 -29.92 -10.66
N GLN A 183 -19.80 -28.67 -11.10
CA GLN A 183 -21.07 -28.06 -11.53
C GLN A 183 -20.97 -27.42 -12.92
N GLY A 184 -19.77 -27.33 -13.50
CA GLY A 184 -19.56 -26.80 -14.85
C GLY A 184 -19.39 -25.27 -14.89
N GLU A 185 -19.35 -24.76 -16.12
CA GLU A 185 -19.00 -23.37 -16.44
C GLU A 185 -19.98 -22.32 -15.89
N GLU A 186 -21.28 -22.63 -15.82
CA GLU A 186 -22.31 -21.71 -15.30
C GLU A 186 -22.07 -21.38 -13.82
N SER A 187 -21.86 -22.42 -12.99
CA SER A 187 -21.56 -22.26 -11.56
C SER A 187 -20.24 -21.53 -11.30
N GLU A 188 -19.22 -21.77 -12.12
CA GLU A 188 -17.96 -21.04 -12.04
C GLU A 188 -18.16 -19.54 -12.35
N GLN A 189 -18.95 -19.20 -13.36
CA GLN A 189 -19.25 -17.81 -13.74
C GLN A 189 -20.08 -17.08 -12.67
N GLU A 190 -21.04 -17.75 -12.04
CA GLU A 190 -21.76 -17.20 -10.87
C GLU A 190 -20.80 -16.85 -9.74
N LYS A 191 -19.82 -17.72 -9.45
CA LYS A 191 -18.82 -17.47 -8.42
C LYS A 191 -17.84 -16.36 -8.79
N ILE A 192 -17.50 -16.21 -10.07
CA ILE A 192 -16.73 -15.04 -10.52
C ILE A 192 -17.48 -13.76 -10.18
N GLN A 193 -18.76 -13.64 -10.55
CA GLN A 193 -19.55 -12.43 -10.29
C GLN A 193 -19.71 -12.13 -8.79
N GLU A 194 -19.98 -13.17 -7.99
CA GLU A 194 -20.08 -13.04 -6.54
C GLU A 194 -18.76 -12.51 -5.93
N TRP A 195 -17.64 -13.14 -6.26
CA TRP A 195 -16.36 -12.83 -5.63
C TRP A 195 -15.73 -11.55 -6.18
N SER A 196 -15.97 -11.18 -7.44
CA SER A 196 -15.58 -9.86 -7.98
C SER A 196 -16.26 -8.73 -7.23
N THR A 197 -17.55 -8.86 -6.90
CA THR A 197 -18.27 -7.84 -6.11
C THR A 197 -17.69 -7.74 -4.69
N LYS A 198 -17.44 -8.87 -4.03
CA LYS A 198 -16.87 -8.90 -2.66
C LYS A 198 -15.45 -8.32 -2.59
N ILE A 199 -14.63 -8.59 -3.60
CA ILE A 199 -13.27 -8.07 -3.69
C ILE A 199 -13.28 -6.55 -3.90
N GLN A 200 -14.16 -6.04 -4.78
CA GLN A 200 -14.32 -4.59 -4.98
C GLN A 200 -14.73 -3.86 -3.68
N GLU A 201 -15.61 -4.47 -2.88
CA GLU A 201 -15.96 -3.92 -1.56
C GLU A 201 -14.75 -3.85 -0.61
N ILE A 202 -13.94 -4.91 -0.59
CA ILE A 202 -12.72 -4.96 0.22
C ILE A 202 -11.72 -3.90 -0.25
N GLU A 203 -11.46 -3.80 -1.54
CA GLU A 203 -10.52 -2.84 -2.13
C GLU A 203 -10.96 -1.39 -1.89
N THR A 204 -12.25 -1.11 -2.04
CA THR A 204 -12.83 0.20 -1.71
C THR A 204 -12.59 0.54 -0.24
N LYS A 205 -12.85 -0.41 0.67
CA LYS A 205 -12.64 -0.21 2.10
C LYS A 205 -11.16 -0.04 2.47
N MET A 206 -10.26 -0.78 1.83
CA MET A 206 -8.81 -0.61 1.98
C MET A 206 -8.42 0.80 1.58
N LYS A 207 -8.86 1.27 0.41
CA LYS A 207 -8.62 2.62 -0.08
C LYS A 207 -9.13 3.68 0.88
N GLU A 208 -10.37 3.57 1.35
CA GLU A 208 -10.93 4.50 2.34
C GLU A 208 -10.15 4.51 3.67
N THR A 209 -9.63 3.35 4.10
CA THR A 209 -8.87 3.24 5.35
C THR A 209 -7.51 3.91 5.19
N ILE A 210 -6.83 3.68 4.06
CA ILE A 210 -5.57 4.35 3.72
C ILE A 210 -5.79 5.86 3.60
N GLU A 211 -6.82 6.31 2.89
CA GLU A 211 -7.17 7.73 2.75
C GLU A 211 -7.42 8.36 4.12
N LYS A 212 -8.20 7.73 5.01
CA LYS A 212 -8.41 8.22 6.38
C LYS A 212 -7.11 8.30 7.18
N CYS A 213 -6.20 7.34 7.02
CA CYS A 213 -4.89 7.38 7.67
C CYS A 213 -4.01 8.51 7.12
N VAL A 214 -4.03 8.75 5.80
CA VAL A 214 -3.33 9.87 5.16
C VAL A 214 -3.94 11.21 5.55
N ASP A 215 -5.25 11.31 5.69
CA ASP A 215 -5.90 12.57 6.05
C ASP A 215 -5.70 12.95 7.52
N SER A 216 -5.52 11.96 8.40
CA SER A 216 -5.40 12.16 9.86
C SER A 216 -3.98 12.04 10.42
N PHE A 217 -2.98 11.71 9.58
CA PHE A 217 -1.60 11.61 10.06
C PHE A 217 -1.07 12.92 10.65
N PRO A 218 -1.40 14.13 10.16
CA PRO A 218 -0.88 15.36 10.72
C PRO A 218 -1.28 15.57 12.18
N GLU A 219 -2.57 15.39 12.50
CA GLU A 219 -3.09 15.50 13.87
C GLU A 219 -2.49 14.42 14.77
N GLN A 220 -2.34 13.20 14.24
CA GLN A 220 -1.74 12.10 15.00
C GLN A 220 -0.25 12.35 15.28
N ALA A 221 0.50 12.84 14.30
CA ALA A 221 1.91 13.21 14.46
C ALA A 221 2.07 14.34 15.47
N GLU A 222 1.20 15.35 15.44
CA GLU A 222 1.17 16.43 16.44
C GLU A 222 0.96 15.89 17.86
N LEU A 223 0.00 14.96 18.05
CA LEU A 223 -0.26 14.33 19.34
C LEU A 223 0.93 13.49 19.83
N ASP A 224 1.57 12.74 18.93
CA ASP A 224 2.74 11.94 19.27
C ASP A 224 3.93 12.82 19.68
N ILE A 225 4.20 13.92 18.96
CA ILE A 225 5.23 14.90 19.33
C ILE A 225 4.90 15.57 20.66
N LYS A 226 3.65 16.00 20.86
CA LYS A 226 3.19 16.56 22.15
C LYS A 226 3.40 15.59 23.31
N ARG A 227 3.21 14.28 23.11
CA ARG A 227 3.48 13.27 24.13
C ARG A 227 4.97 13.14 24.40
N LEU A 228 5.79 12.95 23.37
CA LEU A 228 7.24 12.75 23.51
C LEU A 228 7.92 13.95 24.16
N VAL A 229 7.50 15.17 23.79
CA VAL A 229 8.03 16.41 24.38
C VAL A 229 7.65 16.53 25.87
N LYS A 230 6.50 16.00 26.30
CA LYS A 230 6.13 16.00 27.72
C LYS A 230 6.91 14.98 28.55
N GLU A 231 7.30 13.87 27.94
CA GLU A 231 8.06 12.80 28.61
C GLU A 231 9.54 13.19 28.82
N LYS A 232 10.03 14.20 28.09
CA LYS A 232 11.41 14.67 28.14
C LYS A 232 11.54 15.92 29.01
N GLU A 233 12.13 15.79 30.19
CA GLU A 233 12.60 16.92 31.01
C GLU A 233 14.12 17.11 30.80
N ASP A 234 14.56 18.35 30.57
CA ASP A 234 15.97 18.79 30.57
C ASP A 234 16.92 18.28 29.44
N GLU A 235 16.40 17.99 28.25
CA GLU A 235 17.26 17.63 27.09
C GLU A 235 17.75 18.85 26.27
N ASN A 236 18.95 18.71 25.71
CA ASN A 236 19.49 19.65 24.72
C ASN A 236 18.54 19.74 23.50
N LEU A 237 18.23 20.96 23.03
CA LEU A 237 17.37 21.24 21.88
C LEU A 237 17.75 20.43 20.63
N GLN A 238 19.04 20.23 20.42
CA GLN A 238 19.55 19.46 19.27
C GLN A 238 19.24 17.97 19.40
N GLU A 239 19.43 17.39 20.58
CA GLU A 239 19.18 15.96 20.79
C GLU A 239 17.68 15.67 20.75
N MET A 240 16.88 16.52 21.39
CA MET A 240 15.42 16.46 21.32
C MET A 240 14.93 16.53 19.87
N ALA A 241 15.37 17.52 19.07
CA ALA A 241 14.94 17.64 17.69
C ALA A 241 15.35 16.43 16.84
N LYS A 242 16.51 15.84 17.10
CA LYS A 242 16.99 14.64 16.39
C LYS A 242 16.12 13.42 16.73
N GLU A 243 15.89 13.14 18.00
CA GLU A 243 15.08 12.00 18.41
C GLU A 243 13.62 12.11 17.94
N LEU A 244 13.05 13.32 17.99
CA LEU A 244 11.72 13.56 17.45
C LEU A 244 11.67 13.33 15.93
N LEU A 245 12.71 13.74 15.19
CA LEU A 245 12.80 13.52 13.76
C LEU A 245 12.93 12.02 13.44
N ASP A 246 13.81 11.31 14.14
CA ASP A 246 13.99 9.86 13.98
C ASP A 246 12.69 9.10 14.25
N PHE A 247 11.92 9.51 15.27
CA PHE A 247 10.59 8.96 15.54
C PHE A 247 9.61 9.20 14.39
N LEU A 248 9.52 10.43 13.88
CA LEU A 248 8.61 10.78 12.78
C LEU A 248 8.98 10.03 11.50
N MET A 249 10.27 9.97 11.15
CA MET A 249 10.76 9.24 9.99
C MET A 249 10.47 7.74 10.10
N LYS A 250 10.55 7.17 11.30
CA LYS A 250 10.25 5.75 11.52
C LYS A 250 8.75 5.45 11.44
N LYS A 251 7.91 6.32 12.00
CA LYS A 251 6.46 6.09 12.09
C LYS A 251 5.70 6.50 10.82
N TYR A 252 6.20 7.50 10.11
CA TYR A 252 5.60 8.12 8.93
C TYR A 252 6.66 8.22 7.82
N ASP A 253 7.18 7.07 7.40
CA ASP A 253 8.30 6.94 6.45
C ASP A 253 7.97 7.44 5.04
N TRP A 254 6.68 7.52 4.70
CA TRP A 254 6.17 8.09 3.44
C TRP A 254 6.10 9.63 3.43
N VAL A 255 6.53 10.29 4.51
CA VAL A 255 6.49 11.75 4.67
C VAL A 255 7.90 12.29 4.93
N SER A 256 8.25 13.39 4.27
CA SER A 256 9.45 14.17 4.60
C SER A 256 9.15 15.15 5.72
N TRP A 257 10.05 15.25 6.69
CA TRP A 257 9.87 16.01 7.92
C TRP A 257 10.95 17.07 8.10
N SER A 258 10.59 18.19 8.72
CA SER A 258 11.53 19.19 9.22
C SER A 258 11.08 19.61 10.61
N ILE A 259 12.01 19.57 11.56
CA ILE A 259 11.78 20.00 12.93
C ILE A 259 12.67 21.20 13.19
N ARG A 260 12.06 22.28 13.67
CA ARG A 260 12.78 23.45 14.14
C ARG A 260 12.47 23.72 15.60
N ALA A 261 13.53 23.71 16.41
CA ALA A 261 13.47 24.05 17.83
C ALA A 261 13.95 25.49 18.05
N ILE A 262 13.19 26.26 18.83
CA ILE A 262 13.46 27.66 19.12
C ILE A 262 13.47 27.85 20.63
N SER A 263 14.59 28.35 21.16
CA SER A 263 14.69 28.67 22.58
C SER A 263 14.09 30.03 22.89
N ASN A 264 13.23 30.05 23.92
CA ASN A 264 12.73 31.26 24.55
C ASN A 264 13.53 31.66 25.80
N LEU A 265 14.47 30.82 26.27
CA LEU A 265 15.32 31.12 27.41
C LEU A 265 16.16 32.39 27.17
N GLY A 266 16.07 33.30 28.12
CA GLY A 266 16.48 34.71 27.99
C GLY A 266 17.98 34.95 27.95
N LYS A 267 18.56 35.11 26.75
CA LYS A 267 19.74 35.98 26.59
C LYS A 267 19.26 37.44 26.49
N ILE A 268 20.09 38.38 26.94
CA ILE A 268 19.82 39.84 26.87
C ILE A 268 19.52 40.30 25.42
N SER A 269 19.95 39.54 24.41
CA SER A 269 19.62 39.72 22.99
C SER A 269 18.13 39.54 22.66
N ASN A 270 17.37 38.77 23.45
CA ASN A 270 15.95 38.49 23.20
C ASN A 270 15.06 39.74 23.37
N LEU A 271 15.49 40.69 24.21
CA LEU A 271 14.79 41.98 24.39
C LEU A 271 14.79 42.84 23.12
N ARG A 272 15.77 42.66 22.22
CA ARG A 272 15.86 43.41 20.96
C ARG A 272 14.96 42.88 19.85
N ALA A 273 14.46 41.66 19.97
CA ALA A 273 13.64 41.03 18.94
C ALA A 273 12.15 41.41 19.02
N GLY A 274 11.69 41.95 20.16
CA GLY A 274 10.26 42.26 20.39
C GLY A 274 9.38 41.00 20.40
N GLN A 275 8.05 41.19 20.37
CA GLN A 275 7.07 40.08 20.31
C GLN A 275 7.01 39.39 18.94
N ASN A 276 7.49 40.04 17.86
CA ASN A 276 7.42 39.55 16.49
C ASN A 276 8.74 38.92 16.01
N PHE A 277 9.38 38.11 16.86
CA PHE A 277 10.70 37.54 16.56
C PHE A 277 10.65 36.37 15.58
N GLN A 278 9.47 35.81 15.31
CA GLN A 278 9.26 34.77 14.32
C GLN A 278 7.94 35.00 13.59
N CYS A 279 7.85 34.50 12.36
CA CYS A 279 6.63 34.43 11.60
C CYS A 279 6.68 33.17 10.74
N VAL A 280 5.56 32.47 10.63
CA VAL A 280 5.39 31.28 9.79
C VAL A 280 4.16 31.46 8.93
N ALA A 281 4.24 31.07 7.66
CA ALA A 281 3.11 31.00 6.75
C ALA A 281 3.28 29.86 5.75
N GLY A 282 2.17 29.43 5.15
CA GLY A 282 2.07 28.21 4.36
C GLY A 282 1.22 27.14 5.04
N GLN A 283 1.26 25.93 4.49
CA GLN A 283 0.48 24.77 4.94
C GLN A 283 1.41 23.68 5.49
N ASN A 284 0.83 22.59 5.99
CA ASN A 284 1.53 21.37 6.37
C ASN A 284 2.57 21.57 7.49
N TYR A 285 2.17 22.26 8.55
CA TYR A 285 2.95 22.39 9.77
C TYR A 285 2.06 22.41 11.00
N PHE A 286 2.65 22.12 12.16
CA PHE A 286 2.04 22.32 13.46
C PHE A 286 3.09 22.85 14.45
N GLU A 287 2.61 23.52 15.50
CA GLU A 287 3.45 24.08 16.55
C GLU A 287 3.25 23.34 17.86
N VAL A 288 4.35 23.02 18.55
CA VAL A 288 4.33 22.38 19.86
C VAL A 288 5.17 23.21 20.82
N SER A 289 4.52 23.73 21.87
CA SER A 289 5.20 24.47 22.94
C SER A 289 5.44 23.57 24.15
N GLN A 290 6.67 23.60 24.67
CA GLN A 290 7.07 22.97 25.92
C GLN A 290 7.23 24.06 26.99
N GLY A 291 6.18 24.26 27.80
CA GLY A 291 6.17 25.33 28.80
C GLY A 291 6.45 26.72 28.20
N ASN A 292 7.25 27.53 28.90
CA ASN A 292 7.63 28.87 28.43
C ASN A 292 8.96 28.90 27.66
N ASP A 293 9.70 27.79 27.60
CA ASP A 293 11.14 27.82 27.33
C ASP A 293 11.53 27.36 25.92
N THR A 294 10.70 26.53 25.27
CA THR A 294 10.99 26.01 23.94
C THR A 294 9.73 25.95 23.07
N ASN A 295 9.84 26.47 21.84
CA ASN A 295 8.83 26.32 20.80
C ASN A 295 9.37 25.44 19.67
N LEU A 296 8.61 24.43 19.28
CA LEU A 296 8.88 23.57 18.15
C LEU A 296 7.93 23.94 17.01
N VAL A 297 8.50 24.09 15.81
CA VAL A 297 7.74 24.14 14.55
C VAL A 297 8.11 22.89 13.78
N VAL A 298 7.11 22.05 13.53
CA VAL A 298 7.27 20.81 12.77
C VAL A 298 6.53 20.97 11.46
N SER A 299 7.22 20.72 10.35
CA SER A 299 6.68 20.84 9.00
C SER A 299 6.88 19.56 8.23
N PHE A 300 5.97 19.28 7.29
CA PHE A 300 5.97 18.00 6.58
C PHE A 300 5.56 18.14 5.10
N SER A 301 5.98 17.17 4.29
CA SER A 301 5.54 17.04 2.91
C SER A 301 5.60 15.58 2.43
N SER A 302 4.51 15.07 1.88
CA SER A 302 4.46 13.75 1.22
C SER A 302 4.99 13.80 -0.22
N ASN A 303 5.23 14.99 -0.78
CA ASN A 303 5.77 15.19 -2.11
C ASN A 303 6.70 16.42 -2.11
N PRO A 304 7.93 16.28 -1.56
CA PRO A 304 8.84 17.41 -1.41
C PRO A 304 9.24 17.96 -2.77
N GLN A 305 9.29 19.29 -2.88
CA GLN A 305 9.78 20.01 -4.06
C GLN A 305 11.13 20.64 -3.74
N ALA A 306 12.00 20.72 -4.74
CA ALA A 306 13.28 21.42 -4.61
C ALA A 306 13.04 22.91 -4.30
N VAL A 307 13.83 23.45 -3.37
CA VAL A 307 13.66 24.85 -2.94
C VAL A 307 14.26 25.75 -4.03
N PRO A 308 13.54 26.76 -4.54
CA PRO A 308 14.08 27.67 -5.54
C PRO A 308 15.07 28.67 -4.88
N ASN A 309 16.26 28.17 -4.54
CA ASN A 309 17.27 28.84 -3.73
C ASN A 309 17.68 30.22 -4.28
N GLU A 310 17.82 30.33 -5.59
CA GLU A 310 18.21 31.59 -6.24
C GLU A 310 17.11 32.67 -6.10
N SER A 311 15.84 32.28 -6.25
CA SER A 311 14.71 33.21 -6.07
C SER A 311 14.57 33.65 -4.61
N VAL A 312 14.73 32.73 -3.67
CA VAL A 312 14.76 33.05 -2.23
C VAL A 312 15.87 34.06 -1.94
N LYS A 313 17.09 33.80 -2.44
CA LYS A 313 18.25 34.67 -2.24
C LYS A 313 18.02 36.07 -2.80
N GLN A 314 17.51 36.20 -4.02
CA GLN A 314 17.20 37.50 -4.62
C GLN A 314 16.18 38.30 -3.79
N THR A 315 15.15 37.63 -3.28
CA THR A 315 14.16 38.27 -2.40
C THR A 315 14.79 38.72 -1.08
N MET A 316 15.65 37.90 -0.48
CA MET A 316 16.36 38.22 0.76
C MET A 316 17.40 39.34 0.62
N GLU A 317 18.07 39.44 -0.53
CA GLU A 317 19.06 40.48 -0.83
C GLU A 317 18.44 41.79 -1.32
N GLY A 318 17.19 41.74 -1.81
CA GLY A 318 16.46 42.88 -2.34
C GLY A 318 15.28 43.31 -1.47
N PRO A 319 14.02 43.04 -1.87
CA PRO A 319 12.82 43.56 -1.21
C PRO A 319 12.71 43.24 0.29
N ALA A 320 13.19 42.07 0.72
CA ALA A 320 13.09 41.61 2.10
C ALA A 320 14.32 41.99 2.96
N ARG A 321 15.36 42.61 2.39
CA ARG A 321 16.66 42.86 3.05
C ARG A 321 16.58 43.66 4.36
N LYS A 322 15.61 44.58 4.46
CA LYS A 322 15.38 45.42 5.66
C LYS A 322 14.07 45.08 6.38
N GLY A 323 13.36 44.04 5.93
CA GLY A 323 12.10 43.61 6.52
C GLY A 323 12.31 42.90 7.86
N ASP A 324 11.27 42.92 8.70
CA ASP A 324 11.19 42.03 9.86
C ASP A 324 10.74 40.62 9.42
N ALA A 325 10.68 39.67 10.36
CA ALA A 325 10.30 38.28 10.06
C ALA A 325 8.96 38.18 9.32
N LYS A 326 7.99 39.03 9.67
CA LYS A 326 6.68 39.06 9.03
C LYS A 326 6.76 39.55 7.59
N ALA A 327 7.47 40.66 7.33
CA ALA A 327 7.64 41.19 5.98
C ALA A 327 8.35 40.18 5.05
N VAL A 328 9.34 39.45 5.57
CA VAL A 328 10.02 38.37 4.83
C VAL A 328 9.04 37.27 4.43
N VAL A 329 8.24 36.78 5.39
CA VAL A 329 7.28 35.71 5.16
C VAL A 329 6.21 36.11 4.16
N GLU A 330 5.60 37.29 4.30
CA GLU A 330 4.55 37.78 3.40
C GLU A 330 5.04 37.95 1.94
N LEU A 331 6.32 38.23 1.73
CA LEU A 331 6.92 38.33 0.40
C LEU A 331 7.20 36.95 -0.19
N LEU A 332 7.81 36.05 0.59
CA LEU A 332 8.17 34.72 0.12
C LEU A 332 6.96 33.81 -0.07
N GLU A 333 5.94 33.88 0.80
CA GLU A 333 4.70 33.09 0.67
C GLU A 333 4.00 33.36 -0.67
N LYS A 334 3.98 34.63 -1.11
CA LYS A 334 3.39 35.01 -2.41
C LYS A 334 4.17 34.46 -3.61
N GLN A 335 5.47 34.25 -3.45
CA GLN A 335 6.36 33.75 -4.51
C GLN A 335 6.44 32.22 -4.52
N LEU A 336 6.27 31.59 -3.36
CA LEU A 336 6.55 30.17 -3.12
C LEU A 336 5.27 29.42 -2.74
N ALA A 337 4.30 29.40 -3.67
CA ALA A 337 3.07 28.66 -3.47
C ALA A 337 3.38 27.16 -3.21
N GLY A 338 2.84 26.61 -2.12
CA GLY A 338 3.05 25.22 -1.72
C GLY A 338 4.25 24.98 -0.79
N PHE A 339 5.06 26.01 -0.49
CA PHE A 339 6.13 25.91 0.50
C PHE A 339 5.70 26.46 1.86
N LEU A 340 6.29 25.91 2.93
CA LEU A 340 6.27 26.56 4.24
C LEU A 340 7.41 27.58 4.31
N VAL A 341 7.08 28.80 4.72
CA VAL A 341 8.07 29.84 5.00
C VAL A 341 8.07 30.12 6.49
N HIS A 342 9.20 29.87 7.15
CA HIS A 342 9.41 30.18 8.56
C HIS A 342 10.60 31.12 8.72
N ALA A 343 10.33 32.38 9.04
CA ALA A 343 11.35 33.38 9.31
C ALA A 343 11.55 33.56 10.81
N ILE A 344 12.82 33.59 11.24
CA ILE A 344 13.20 33.79 12.64
C ILE A 344 14.26 34.89 12.71
N SER A 345 14.10 35.76 13.70
CA SER A 345 15.09 36.76 14.04
C SER A 345 16.42 36.11 14.38
N ARG A 346 17.49 36.61 13.76
CA ARG A 346 18.88 36.22 14.04
C ARG A 346 19.32 36.37 15.50
N HIS A 347 18.51 37.03 16.33
CA HIS A 347 18.76 37.25 17.75
C HIS A 347 18.20 36.15 18.65
N LYS A 348 17.54 35.13 18.06
CA LYS A 348 17.03 33.95 18.74
C LYS A 348 17.91 32.74 18.45
N ASP A 349 18.15 31.94 19.49
CA ASP A 349 18.79 30.64 19.33
C ASP A 349 17.76 29.67 18.74
N SER A 350 18.05 29.15 17.54
CA SER A 350 17.21 28.15 16.88
C SER A 350 18.07 27.07 16.25
N PHE A 351 17.52 25.88 16.16
CA PHE A 351 18.14 24.71 15.59
C PHE A 351 17.13 24.00 14.67
N ALA A 352 17.57 23.48 13.54
CA ALA A 352 16.71 22.80 12.58
C ALA A 352 17.35 21.52 12.06
N LEU A 353 16.54 20.49 11.89
CA LEU A 353 16.88 19.24 11.22
C LEU A 353 15.78 18.87 10.23
N SER A 354 16.14 18.17 9.17
CA SER A 354 15.20 17.78 8.12
C SER A 354 15.58 16.45 7.49
N SER A 355 14.57 15.70 7.06
CA SER A 355 14.70 14.48 6.26
C SER A 355 14.39 14.72 4.77
N PHE A 356 14.23 15.99 4.37
CA PHE A 356 14.01 16.35 2.97
C PHE A 356 15.22 15.95 2.13
N PRO A 357 15.03 15.48 0.88
CA PRO A 357 16.14 15.15 -0.01
C PRO A 357 17.10 16.34 -0.15
N GLU A 358 18.40 16.10 -0.04
CA GLU A 358 19.40 17.08 -0.43
C GLU A 358 19.36 17.28 -1.96
N GLU A 359 19.62 18.51 -2.42
CA GLU A 359 19.71 18.85 -3.85
C GLU A 359 20.88 18.17 -4.57
#